data_AF-A0A9P7N0L8-F1
#
_entry.id   AF-A0A9P7N0L8-F1
#
_cell.length_a   1.000
_cell.length_b   1.000
_cell.length_c   1.000
_cell.angle_alpha   90.00
_cell.angle_beta   90.00
_cell.angle_gamma   90.00
#
_symmetry.space_group_name_H-M   'P 1'
#
loop_
_entity.id
_entity.type
_entity.pdbx_description
1 polymer ?
#
loop_
_entity_poly.entity_id
_entity_poly.type
_entity_poly.pdbx_seq_one_letter_code
_entity_poly.pdbx_strand_id
1 'polypeptide(L)'
;MPTPMTKPKTLIPGQERSITVLLKSLRNPPLDLKLTSQPLSTSVLDIKARVADQTRIPTDKLKLLHNKRPLPDSKILKDILGPDSKDNKVEMSVMVIGGAAAVMPEQNAAVPATASGRDALTTDAFWEDLNGFLLQRLKDEETAGQMGKLFRESWESSRATS
;
A
#
# COMPACT_ATOMS: atom_id res chain seq x y z
N MET A 1 -55.66 14.33 1.20
CA MET A 1 -54.75 13.94 0.10
C MET A 1 -53.41 13.54 0.71
N PRO A 2 -52.94 12.29 0.51
CA PRO A 2 -51.68 11.83 1.08
C PRO A 2 -50.48 12.38 0.27
N THR A 3 -49.44 12.81 0.97
CA THR A 3 -48.18 13.34 0.42
C THR A 3 -47.35 12.21 -0.22
N PRO A 4 -46.63 12.49 -1.32
CA PRO A 4 -45.83 11.50 -2.03
C PRO A 4 -44.60 11.09 -1.20
N MET A 5 -44.46 9.79 -0.94
CA MET A 5 -43.34 9.18 -0.23
C MET A 5 -42.00 9.48 -0.92
N THR A 6 -41.06 10.01 -0.13
CA THR A 6 -39.63 10.14 -0.44
C THR A 6 -39.07 8.81 -0.91
N LYS A 7 -38.66 8.76 -2.19
CA LYS A 7 -37.98 7.61 -2.79
C LYS A 7 -36.71 7.28 -2.00
N PRO A 8 -36.46 6.01 -1.64
CA PRO A 8 -35.19 5.60 -1.04
C PRO A 8 -34.07 5.93 -2.05
N LYS A 9 -33.06 6.65 -1.58
CA LYS A 9 -31.89 7.05 -2.37
C LYS A 9 -31.02 5.80 -2.58
N THR A 10 -31.37 5.00 -3.58
CA THR A 10 -30.58 3.86 -4.05
C THR A 10 -29.22 4.38 -4.50
N LEU A 11 -28.21 4.16 -3.66
CA LEU A 11 -26.81 4.38 -4.01
C LEU A 11 -26.42 3.31 -5.03
N ILE A 12 -25.88 3.74 -6.17
CA ILE A 12 -25.31 2.90 -7.22
C ILE A 12 -24.18 2.01 -6.65
N PRO A 13 -24.15 0.70 -6.96
CA PRO A 13 -23.01 -0.18 -6.65
C PRO A 13 -21.76 0.38 -7.34
N GLY A 14 -20.83 0.93 -6.56
CA GLY A 14 -19.68 1.70 -7.05
C GLY A 14 -19.52 3.06 -6.39
N GLN A 15 -20.52 3.57 -5.67
CA GLN A 15 -20.37 4.73 -4.79
C GLN A 15 -19.93 4.29 -3.38
N GLU A 16 -18.86 3.50 -3.31
CA GLU A 16 -18.14 3.33 -2.05
C GLU A 16 -17.45 4.66 -1.79
N ARG A 17 -17.97 5.46 -0.84
CA ARG A 17 -17.35 6.73 -0.44
C ARG A 17 -15.91 6.45 -0.02
N SER A 18 -14.98 6.57 -0.95
CA SER A 18 -13.59 6.22 -0.72
C SER A 18 -12.94 7.41 -0.05
N ILE A 19 -12.33 7.19 1.09
CA ILE A 19 -11.71 8.26 1.85
C ILE A 19 -10.20 8.21 1.71
N THR A 20 -9.58 9.38 1.75
CA THR A 20 -8.13 9.51 1.81
C THR A 20 -7.72 9.56 3.27
N VAL A 21 -6.93 8.60 3.69
CA VAL A 21 -6.42 8.51 5.06
C VAL A 21 -4.98 9.01 5.03
N LEU A 22 -4.71 10.12 5.71
CA LEU A 22 -3.36 10.67 5.88
C LEU A 22 -2.83 10.26 7.25
N LEU A 23 -1.70 9.57 7.28
CA LEU A 23 -1.07 9.06 8.48
C LEU A 23 0.26 9.77 8.71
N LYS A 24 0.31 10.62 9.73
CA LYS A 24 1.52 11.36 10.12
C LYS A 24 2.16 10.75 11.37
N SER A 25 3.43 10.37 11.29
CA SER A 25 4.22 9.98 12.45
C SER A 25 5.21 11.08 12.81
N LEU A 26 5.18 11.55 14.06
CA LEU A 26 6.15 12.52 14.62
C LEU A 26 7.49 11.85 14.98
N ARG A 27 7.94 10.89 14.17
CA ARG A 27 9.26 10.26 14.32
C ARG A 27 10.35 11.15 13.74
N ASN A 28 11.59 10.84 14.10
CA ASN A 28 12.77 11.27 13.36
C ASN A 28 13.40 9.99 12.75
N PRO A 29 13.26 9.74 11.44
CA PRO A 29 12.70 10.62 10.41
C PRO A 29 11.15 10.69 10.42
N PRO A 30 10.56 11.83 10.03
CA PRO A 30 9.11 12.00 9.93
C PRO A 30 8.55 11.11 8.83
N LEU A 31 7.52 10.34 9.15
CA LEU A 31 6.87 9.44 8.19
C LEU A 31 5.47 9.98 7.88
N ASP A 32 5.21 10.27 6.61
CA ASP A 32 3.90 10.61 6.08
C ASP A 32 3.43 9.50 5.13
N LEU A 33 2.28 8.90 5.44
CA LEU A 33 1.66 7.85 4.65
C LEU A 33 0.28 8.28 4.18
N LYS A 34 0.10 8.34 2.87
CA LYS A 34 -1.18 8.69 2.26
C LYS A 34 -1.83 7.46 1.65
N LEU A 35 -2.88 6.96 2.30
CA LEU A 35 -3.71 5.87 1.78
C LEU A 35 -4.93 6.46 1.07
N THR A 36 -4.87 6.57 -0.25
CA THR A 36 -5.99 7.00 -1.09
C THR A 36 -7.02 5.88 -1.25
N SER A 37 -8.28 6.25 -1.45
CA SER A 37 -9.36 5.34 -1.82
C SER A 37 -9.68 4.24 -0.79
N GLN A 38 -9.59 4.56 0.51
CA GLN A 38 -9.92 3.61 1.56
C GLN A 38 -11.44 3.46 1.74
N PRO A 39 -11.95 2.22 1.75
CA PRO A 39 -13.35 1.95 2.07
C PRO A 39 -13.73 2.49 3.45
N LEU A 40 -14.96 2.99 3.58
CA LEU A 40 -15.51 3.35 4.89
C LEU A 40 -15.55 2.17 5.88
N SER A 41 -15.67 0.95 5.37
CA SER A 41 -15.65 -0.30 6.14
C SER A 41 -14.26 -0.70 6.63
N THR A 42 -13.19 -0.04 6.16
CA THR A 42 -11.83 -0.40 6.57
C THR A 42 -11.65 -0.13 8.06
N SER A 43 -11.18 -1.17 8.75
CA SER A 43 -10.87 -1.12 10.17
C SER A 43 -9.54 -0.45 10.43
N VAL A 44 -9.40 0.13 11.62
CA VAL A 44 -8.13 0.66 12.12
C VAL A 44 -7.07 -0.44 12.11
N LEU A 45 -7.42 -1.69 12.41
CA LEU A 45 -6.51 -2.83 12.31
C LEU A 45 -5.91 -2.99 10.90
N ASP A 46 -6.72 -2.86 9.85
CA ASP A 46 -6.24 -3.02 8.46
C ASP A 46 -5.31 -1.87 8.10
N ILE A 47 -5.69 -0.62 8.42
CA ILE A 47 -4.82 0.55 8.28
C ILE A 47 -3.52 0.36 9.06
N LYS A 48 -3.59 -0.17 10.28
CA LYS A 48 -2.44 -0.48 11.13
C LYS A 48 -1.52 -1.51 10.48
N ALA A 49 -2.08 -2.55 9.85
CA ALA A 49 -1.35 -3.57 9.13
C ALA A 49 -0.70 -3.01 7.86
N ARG A 50 -1.40 -2.16 7.09
CA ARG A 50 -0.83 -1.46 5.92
C ARG A 50 0.33 -0.55 6.31
N VAL A 51 0.17 0.20 7.40
CA VAL A 51 1.26 1.04 7.91
C VAL A 51 2.39 0.16 8.40
N ALA A 52 2.12 -0.92 9.12
CA ALA A 52 3.14 -1.84 9.58
C ALA A 52 3.94 -2.44 8.42
N ASP A 53 3.27 -2.81 7.33
CA ASP A 53 3.88 -3.32 6.11
C ASP A 53 4.75 -2.25 5.43
N GLN A 54 4.20 -1.04 5.23
CA GLN A 54 4.92 0.07 4.58
C GLN A 54 6.06 0.64 5.42
N THR A 55 5.94 0.59 6.75
CA THR A 55 6.97 1.09 7.68
C THR A 55 7.91 0.00 8.16
N ARG A 56 7.61 -1.27 7.87
CA ARG A 56 8.22 -2.46 8.51
C ARG A 56 8.17 -2.46 10.04
N ILE A 57 7.25 -1.72 10.64
CA ILE A 57 7.11 -1.64 12.10
C ILE A 57 6.00 -2.59 12.54
N PRO A 58 6.26 -3.52 13.47
CA PRO A 58 5.22 -4.44 13.93
C PRO A 58 4.03 -3.70 14.54
N THR A 59 2.81 -4.21 14.28
CA THR A 59 1.54 -3.65 14.75
C THR A 59 1.44 -3.55 16.28
N ASP A 60 2.19 -4.37 17.02
CA ASP A 60 2.35 -4.32 18.48
C ASP A 60 2.97 -2.99 18.95
N LYS A 61 3.96 -2.50 18.22
CA LYS A 61 4.66 -1.25 18.54
C LYS A 61 3.93 -0.03 18.03
N LEU A 62 2.89 -0.20 17.21
CA LEU A 62 2.19 0.89 16.56
C LEU A 62 0.91 1.26 17.32
N LYS A 63 0.70 2.54 17.58
CA LYS A 63 -0.57 3.11 18.08
C LYS A 63 -1.06 4.12 17.06
N LEU A 64 -2.28 3.91 16.56
CA LEU A 64 -2.97 4.90 15.74
C LEU A 64 -3.69 5.87 16.67
N LEU A 65 -3.52 7.16 16.41
CA LEU A 65 -4.16 8.25 17.11
C LEU A 65 -5.00 9.03 16.10
N HIS A 66 -6.10 9.61 16.55
CA HIS A 66 -6.91 10.54 15.78
C HIS A 66 -7.26 11.70 16.70
N ASN A 67 -7.02 12.95 16.26
CA ASN A 67 -7.23 14.14 17.10
C ASN A 67 -6.58 14.02 18.51
N LYS A 68 -5.33 13.56 18.56
CA LYS A 68 -4.56 13.28 19.80
C LYS A 68 -5.13 12.18 20.72
N ARG A 69 -6.19 11.46 20.33
CA ARG A 69 -6.72 10.31 21.08
C ARG A 69 -6.26 9.00 20.46
N PRO A 70 -5.76 8.02 21.24
CA PRO A 70 -5.46 6.69 20.73
C PRO A 70 -6.75 5.98 20.30
N LEU A 71 -6.70 5.36 19.13
CA LEU A 71 -7.82 4.62 18.55
C LEU A 71 -7.65 3.12 18.75
N PRO A 72 -8.70 2.42 19.20
CA PRO A 72 -8.72 0.97 19.21
C PRO A 72 -8.78 0.43 17.77
N ASP A 73 -8.17 -0.72 17.56
CA ASP A 73 -8.16 -1.47 16.29
C ASP A 73 -9.56 -1.94 15.83
N SER A 74 -10.46 -2.15 16.79
CA SER A 74 -11.88 -2.50 16.57
C SER A 74 -12.71 -1.37 15.96
N LYS A 75 -12.15 -0.16 15.85
CA LYS A 75 -12.81 0.99 15.25
C LYS A 75 -12.69 0.96 13.72
N ILE A 76 -13.69 1.47 13.01
CA ILE A 76 -13.67 1.59 11.54
C ILE A 76 -13.61 3.06 11.11
N LEU A 77 -13.16 3.31 9.88
CA LEU A 77 -13.05 4.64 9.30
C LEU A 77 -14.38 5.44 9.38
N LYS A 78 -15.54 4.79 9.27
CA LYS A 78 -16.86 5.42 9.49
C LYS A 78 -17.02 6.08 10.85
N ASP A 79 -16.55 5.44 11.90
CA ASP A 79 -16.75 5.93 13.28
C ASP A 79 -15.77 7.07 13.60
N ILE A 80 -14.62 7.07 12.93
CA ILE A 80 -13.55 8.06 13.13
C ILE A 80 -13.86 9.36 12.42
N LEU A 81 -14.34 9.28 11.18
CA LEU A 81 -14.65 10.45 10.36
C LEU A 81 -15.86 11.22 10.90
N GLY A 82 -16.74 10.55 11.66
CA GLY A 82 -17.99 11.11 12.15
C GLY A 82 -18.94 11.54 11.02
N PRO A 83 -20.21 11.86 11.33
CA PRO A 83 -21.18 12.32 10.32
C PRO A 83 -20.93 13.75 9.80
N ASP A 84 -20.00 14.51 10.41
CA ASP A 84 -19.83 15.96 10.19
C ASP A 84 -18.66 16.34 9.25
N SER A 85 -17.80 15.39 8.89
CA SER A 85 -16.66 15.65 8.00
C SER A 85 -17.10 15.58 6.54
N LYS A 86 -17.33 16.75 5.93
CA LYS A 86 -17.73 16.89 4.51
C LYS A 86 -16.63 16.53 3.52
N ASP A 87 -15.38 16.48 3.98
CA ASP A 87 -14.24 16.05 3.20
C ASP A 87 -14.03 14.56 3.42
N ASN A 88 -13.97 13.77 2.34
CA ASN A 88 -13.58 12.36 2.35
C ASN A 88 -12.09 12.19 2.74
N LYS A 89 -11.61 12.89 3.78
CA LYS A 89 -10.23 12.94 4.23
C LYS A 89 -10.21 12.76 5.74
N VAL A 90 -9.43 11.78 6.21
CA VAL A 90 -9.21 11.56 7.64
C VAL A 90 -7.72 11.67 7.93
N GLU A 91 -7.37 12.53 8.89
CA GLU A 91 -6.00 12.64 9.39
C GLU A 91 -5.86 11.77 10.64
N MET A 92 -4.89 10.89 10.64
CA MET A 92 -4.52 10.05 11.77
C MET A 92 -3.03 10.19 12.03
N SER A 93 -2.64 10.00 13.28
CA SER A 93 -1.25 10.07 13.71
C SER A 93 -0.77 8.69 14.14
N VAL A 94 0.41 8.32 13.70
CA VAL A 94 1.04 7.04 14.06
C VAL A 94 2.04 7.32 15.17
N MET A 95 1.74 6.91 16.41
CA MET A 95 2.70 6.87 17.50
C MET A 95 3.24 5.45 17.58
N VAL A 96 4.55 5.27 17.41
CA VAL A 96 5.14 3.95 17.62
C VAL A 96 6.00 3.93 18.88
N ILE A 97 5.63 3.03 19.79
CA ILE A 97 6.18 2.81 21.12
C ILE A 97 7.49 2.05 20.97
N GLY A 98 8.56 2.59 21.54
CA GLY A 98 9.91 2.03 21.42
C GLY A 98 10.67 2.68 20.28
N GLY A 99 11.87 3.18 20.58
CA GLY A 99 12.82 3.74 19.63
C GLY A 99 13.39 2.66 18.72
N ALA A 100 12.54 2.04 17.89
CA ALA A 100 12.95 1.26 16.74
C ALA A 100 13.41 2.20 15.62
N ALA A 101 14.45 2.99 15.92
CA ALA A 101 15.53 3.16 14.97
C ALA A 101 16.36 1.88 15.05
N ALA A 102 16.92 1.44 13.92
CA ALA A 102 17.74 0.23 13.78
C ALA A 102 16.97 -1.10 13.64
N VAL A 103 16.45 -1.32 12.44
CA VAL A 103 16.88 -2.51 11.67
C VAL A 103 17.19 -2.07 10.24
N MET A 104 18.41 -1.55 10.08
CA MET A 104 19.24 -1.80 8.90
C MET A 104 20.30 -2.79 9.41
N PRO A 105 20.63 -3.87 8.67
CA PRO A 105 21.19 -3.76 7.33
C PRO A 105 20.42 -4.72 6.37
N GLU A 106 20.38 -4.64 5.04
CA GLU A 106 21.27 -4.17 4.00
C GLU A 106 20.40 -3.96 2.71
N GLN A 107 20.99 -3.37 1.64
CA GLN A 107 20.60 -3.53 0.21
C GLN A 107 19.11 -3.28 -0.15
N ASN A 108 18.78 -2.05 -0.53
CA ASN A 108 18.43 -1.80 -1.94
C ASN A 108 18.48 -0.30 -2.22
N ALA A 109 19.19 0.06 -3.28
CA ALA A 109 19.29 1.41 -3.78
C ALA A 109 17.92 1.93 -4.20
N ALA A 110 17.75 3.26 -4.09
CA ALA A 110 16.77 4.10 -4.78
C ALA A 110 15.40 3.47 -5.10
N VAL A 111 14.35 3.93 -4.43
CA VAL A 111 13.03 3.95 -5.08
C VAL A 111 13.09 5.01 -6.20
N PRO A 112 13.10 4.68 -7.50
CA PRO A 112 12.54 5.61 -8.45
C PRO A 112 11.04 5.60 -8.20
N ALA A 113 10.51 6.76 -7.84
CA ALA A 113 9.10 7.02 -8.00
C ALA A 113 8.71 6.65 -9.45
N THR A 114 7.70 5.79 -9.60
CA THR A 114 7.06 5.48 -10.88
C THR A 114 7.94 4.75 -11.90
N ALA A 115 8.27 3.50 -11.63
CA ALA A 115 8.44 2.53 -12.71
C ALA A 115 7.12 1.74 -12.82
N SER A 116 6.22 2.14 -13.74
CA SER A 116 5.14 1.23 -14.15
C SER A 116 5.78 -0.12 -14.52
N GLY A 117 5.13 -1.28 -14.34
CA GLY A 117 5.77 -2.59 -14.56
C GLY A 117 6.52 -2.76 -15.90
N ARG A 118 6.22 -1.92 -16.90
CA ARG A 118 6.96 -1.77 -18.16
C ARG A 118 8.38 -1.21 -18.03
N ASP A 119 8.62 -0.29 -17.12
CA ASP A 119 9.91 0.37 -16.90
C ASP A 119 10.88 -0.53 -16.09
N ALA A 120 10.35 -1.37 -15.21
CA ALA A 120 11.16 -2.41 -14.56
C ALA A 120 11.73 -3.42 -15.57
N LEU A 121 10.97 -3.78 -16.61
CA LEU A 121 11.39 -4.72 -17.67
C LEU A 121 12.51 -4.16 -18.56
N THR A 122 12.73 -2.84 -18.59
CA THR A 122 13.87 -2.20 -19.26
C THR A 122 15.16 -2.25 -18.44
N THR A 123 15.11 -2.62 -17.16
CA THR A 123 16.30 -2.67 -16.28
C THR A 123 16.92 -4.06 -16.24
N ASP A 124 18.26 -4.11 -16.18
CA ASP A 124 18.98 -5.38 -16.10
C ASP A 124 18.76 -6.09 -14.76
N ALA A 125 18.60 -5.32 -13.68
CA ALA A 125 18.37 -5.80 -12.32
C ALA A 125 17.14 -6.71 -12.20
N PHE A 126 16.07 -6.44 -12.96
CA PHE A 126 14.90 -7.32 -13.01
C PHE A 126 15.23 -8.68 -13.63
N TRP A 127 16.02 -8.69 -14.71
CA TRP A 127 16.38 -9.92 -15.41
C TRP A 127 17.39 -10.76 -14.61
N GLU A 128 18.28 -10.12 -13.85
CA GLU A 128 19.16 -10.82 -12.89
C GLU A 128 18.36 -11.46 -11.74
N ASP A 129 17.38 -10.75 -11.16
CA ASP A 129 16.50 -11.30 -10.12
C ASP A 129 15.63 -12.46 -10.65
N LEU A 130 15.05 -12.31 -11.84
CA LEU A 130 14.27 -13.36 -12.49
C LEU A 130 15.13 -14.61 -12.75
N ASN A 131 16.37 -14.42 -13.21
CA ASN A 131 17.29 -15.54 -13.43
C ASN A 131 17.67 -16.22 -12.11
N GLY A 132 17.93 -15.45 -11.05
CA GLY A 132 18.16 -15.99 -9.71
C GLY A 132 16.96 -16.79 -9.17
N PHE A 133 15.74 -16.32 -9.42
CA PHE A 133 14.52 -17.05 -9.08
C PHE A 133 14.41 -18.38 -9.86
N LEU A 134 14.68 -18.36 -11.16
CA LEU A 134 14.65 -19.55 -12.00
C LEU A 134 15.70 -20.57 -11.55
N LEU A 135 16.93 -20.13 -11.27
CA LEU A 135 17.99 -20.96 -10.70
C LEU A 135 17.56 -21.63 -9.39
N GLN A 136 16.93 -20.86 -8.49
CA GLN A 136 16.46 -21.39 -7.20
C GLN A 136 15.34 -22.42 -7.36
N ARG A 137 14.45 -22.26 -8.35
CA ARG A 137 13.28 -23.13 -8.56
C ARG A 137 13.58 -24.36 -9.38
N LEU A 138 14.37 -24.22 -10.45
CA LEU A 138 14.74 -25.32 -11.34
C LEU A 138 15.93 -26.10 -10.79
N LYS A 139 16.79 -25.48 -9.96
CA LYS A 139 18.07 -26.04 -9.51
C LYS A 139 18.97 -26.50 -10.67
N ASP A 140 18.77 -25.89 -11.84
CA ASP A 140 19.48 -26.23 -13.07
C ASP A 140 19.91 -24.93 -13.75
N GLU A 141 21.22 -24.75 -13.89
CA GLU A 141 21.81 -23.49 -14.37
C GLU A 141 21.61 -23.30 -15.88
N GLU A 142 21.68 -24.38 -16.64
CA GLU A 142 21.51 -24.36 -18.08
C GLU A 142 20.06 -24.00 -18.46
N THR A 143 19.09 -24.67 -17.85
CA THR A 143 17.66 -24.45 -18.12
C THR A 143 17.21 -23.08 -17.61
N ALA A 144 17.68 -22.64 -16.43
CA ALA A 144 17.36 -21.31 -15.92
C ALA A 144 17.92 -20.20 -16.81
N GLY A 145 19.18 -20.33 -17.24
CA GLY A 145 19.81 -19.39 -18.16
C GLY A 145 19.11 -19.33 -19.51
N GLN A 146 18.75 -20.48 -20.09
CA GLN A 146 17.98 -20.52 -21.33
C GLN A 146 16.61 -19.85 -21.20
N MET A 147 15.88 -20.13 -20.13
CA MET A 147 14.54 -19.57 -19.92
C MET A 147 14.60 -18.05 -19.70
N GLY A 148 15.55 -17.58 -18.89
CA GLY A 148 15.78 -16.15 -18.67
C GLY A 148 16.12 -15.41 -19.96
N LYS A 149 16.99 -15.99 -20.78
CA LYS A 149 17.35 -15.43 -22.09
C LYS A 149 16.14 -15.41 -23.05
N LEU A 150 15.39 -16.51 -23.14
CA LEU A 150 14.20 -16.62 -23.98
C LEU A 150 13.13 -15.58 -23.64
N PHE A 151 12.88 -15.35 -22.34
CA PHE A 151 11.93 -14.33 -21.90
C PHE A 151 12.39 -12.92 -22.28
N ARG A 152 13.68 -12.63 -22.12
CA ARG A 152 14.25 -11.32 -22.49
C ARG A 152 14.17 -11.07 -23.99
N GLU A 153 14.61 -12.02 -24.81
CA GLU A 153 14.55 -11.93 -26.28
C GLU A 153 13.10 -11.81 -26.78
N SER A 154 12.16 -12.57 -26.19
CA SER A 154 10.74 -12.49 -26.54
C SER A 154 10.12 -11.15 -26.17
N TRP A 155 10.49 -10.59 -25.02
CA TRP A 155 10.04 -9.27 -24.60
C TRP A 155 10.61 -8.17 -25.51
N GLU A 156 11.90 -8.24 -25.85
CA GLU A 156 12.55 -7.32 -26.80
C GLU A 156 11.96 -7.40 -28.21
N SER A 157 11.56 -8.59 -28.64
CA SER A 157 10.88 -8.78 -29.93
C SER A 157 9.44 -8.22 -29.91
N SER A 158 8.74 -8.39 -28.79
CA SER A 158 7.37 -7.89 -28.61
C SER A 158 7.31 -6.35 -28.64
N ARG A 159 8.32 -5.66 -28.09
CA ARG A 159 8.43 -4.18 -28.15
C ARG A 159 8.87 -3.67 -29.52
N ALA A 160 9.54 -4.47 -30.33
CA ALA A 160 9.92 -4.10 -31.71
C ALA A 160 8.76 -4.27 -32.70
N THR A 161 7.74 -5.05 -32.33
CA THR A 161 6.58 -5.37 -33.17
C THR A 161 5.34 -4.52 -32.86
N SER A 162 5.32 -3.80 -31.72
CA SER A 162 4.29 -2.79 -31.37
C SER A 162 4.74 -1.39 -31.74
#